data_AF-A0A0W8FXZ5-F1
#
_entry.id   AF-A0A0W8FXZ5-F1
#
_cell.length_a   1.000
_cell.length_b   1.000
_cell.length_c   1.000
_cell.angle_alpha   90.00
_cell.angle_beta   90.00
_cell.angle_gamma   90.00
#
_symmetry.space_group_name_H-M   'P 1'
#
loop_
_entity.id
_entity.type
_entity.pdbx_description
1 polymer ?
#
loop_
_entity_poly.entity_id
_entity_poly.type
_entity_poly.pdbx_seq_one_letter_code
_entity_poly.pdbx_strand_id
1 'polypeptide(L)' 'MLSVRAIYDGEKVTLLEKVEIKGPKEVIITFLDNETSQQLQRDIYKLSEQSNSFDFLKEPVEDIYSDKHLKKKY' A
#
# COMPACT_ATOMS: atom_id res chain seq x y z
N MET A 1 -20.03 1.26 -10.78
CA MET A 1 -18.78 0.64 -11.28
C MET A 1 -18.44 -0.46 -10.28
N LEU A 2 -18.39 -1.72 -10.70
CA LEU A 2 -18.07 -2.86 -9.81
C LEU A 2 -16.65 -3.30 -10.13
N SER A 3 -15.76 -3.28 -9.14
CA SER A 3 -14.43 -3.87 -9.25
C SER A 3 -14.47 -5.24 -8.58
N VAL A 4 -13.98 -6.27 -9.28
CA VAL A 4 -14.00 -7.65 -8.82
C VAL A 4 -12.56 -8.13 -8.81
N ARG A 5 -12.14 -8.75 -7.70
CA ARG A 5 -10.83 -9.38 -7.63
C ARG A 5 -10.89 -10.79 -8.19
N ALA A 6 -9.86 -11.13 -8.93
CA ALA A 6 -9.73 -12.42 -9.57
C ALA A 6 -8.28 -12.86 -9.57
N ILE A 7 -8.06 -14.17 -9.70
CA ILE A 7 -6.74 -14.76 -9.92
C ILE A 7 -6.62 -15.06 -11.41
N TYR A 8 -5.51 -14.65 -12.01
CA TYR A 8 -5.15 -15.01 -13.37
C TYR A 8 -3.97 -15.98 -13.33
N ASP A 9 -4.14 -17.16 -13.94
CA ASP A 9 -3.13 -18.23 -13.98
C ASP A 9 -2.30 -18.25 -15.29
N GLY A 10 -2.53 -17.29 -16.19
CA GLY A 10 -1.90 -17.23 -17.51
C GLY A 10 -2.81 -17.66 -18.66
N GLU A 11 -3.91 -18.35 -18.38
CA GLU A 11 -4.89 -18.80 -19.37
C GLU A 11 -6.32 -18.37 -19.01
N LYS A 12 -6.65 -18.37 -17.71
CA LYS A 12 -8.01 -18.20 -17.18
C LYS A 12 -8.06 -17.20 -16.04
N VAL A 13 -9.15 -16.44 -16.00
CA VAL A 13 -9.48 -15.51 -14.91
C VAL A 13 -10.52 -16.17 -14.01
N THR A 14 -10.14 -16.49 -12.78
CA THR A 14 -11.04 -17.08 -11.78
C THR A 14 -11.44 -16.00 -10.77
N LEU A 15 -12.73 -15.65 -10.73
CA LEU A 15 -13.25 -14.67 -9.79
C LEU A 15 -13.19 -15.22 -8.37
N LEU A 16 -12.75 -14.41 -7.41
CA LEU A 16 -12.71 -14.79 -5.99
C LEU A 16 -14.09 -14.74 -5.35
N GLU A 17 -14.98 -13.92 -5.91
CA GLU A 17 -16.34 -13.73 -5.43
C GLU A 17 -17.33 -14.05 -6.54
N LYS A 18 -18.49 -14.59 -6.16
CA LYS A 18 -19.57 -14.84 -7.10
C LYS A 18 -20.21 -13.51 -7.50
N VAL A 19 -20.14 -13.19 -8.79
CA VAL A 19 -20.77 -11.98 -9.35
C VAL A 19 -21.93 -12.40 -10.23
N GLU A 20 -23.13 -11.92 -9.91
CA GLU A 20 -24.32 -12.20 -10.70
C GLU A 20 -24.44 -11.20 -11.86
N ILE A 21 -24.07 -11.64 -13.06
CA ILE A 21 -24.16 -10.84 -14.28
C ILE A 21 -25.28 -11.42 -15.15
N LYS A 22 -26.27 -10.60 -15.49
CA LYS A 22 -27.47 -11.00 -16.27
C LYS A 22 -27.23 -11.13 -17.79
N GLY A 23 -25.98 -11.08 -18.24
CA GLY A 23 -25.62 -11.14 -19.66
C GLY A 23 -24.17 -10.71 -19.93
N PRO A 24 -23.69 -10.80 -21.18
CA PRO A 24 -22.34 -10.39 -21.54
C PRO A 24 -22.16 -8.89 -21.31
N LYS A 25 -20.99 -8.49 -20.77
CA LYS A 25 -20.64 -7.10 -20.53
C LYS A 25 -19.20 -6.85 -20.93
N GLU A 26 -18.94 -5.67 -21.45
CA GLU A 26 -17.60 -5.15 -21.65
C GLU A 26 -16.96 -4.88 -20.29
N VAL A 27 -15.67 -5.25 -20.15
CA VAL A 27 -14.93 -5.13 -18.89
C VAL A 27 -13.52 -4.62 -19.15
N ILE A 28 -12.96 -3.92 -18.16
CA ILE A 28 -11.56 -3.52 -18.12
C ILE A 28 -10.85 -4.43 -17.13
N ILE A 29 -9.78 -5.10 -17.57
CA ILE A 29 -8.94 -5.96 -16.72
C ILE A 29 -7.68 -5.19 -16.36
N THR A 30 -7.38 -5.13 -15.07
CA THR A 30 -6.17 -4.50 -14.55
C THR A 30 -5.38 -5.53 -13.76
N PHE A 31 -4.16 -5.83 -14.21
CA PHE A 31 -3.25 -6.70 -13.49
C PHE A 31 -2.61 -5.93 -12.34
N LEU A 32 -2.76 -6.46 -11.14
CA LEU A 32 -2.16 -5.90 -9.94
C LEU A 32 -0.80 -6.59 -9.74
N ASP A 33 0.27 -5.94 -10.17
CA ASP A 33 1.63 -6.41 -9.91
C ASP A 33 2.14 -5.79 -8.61
N ASN A 34 2.28 -6.64 -7.58
CA ASN A 34 2.78 -6.20 -6.28
C ASN A 34 4.31 -6.10 -6.23
N GLU A 35 5.03 -6.72 -7.18
CA GLU A 35 6.49 -6.69 -7.19
C GLU A 35 7.03 -5.30 -7.52
N THR A 36 6.38 -4.60 -8.46
CA THR A 36 6.72 -3.21 -8.78
C THR A 36 6.57 -2.30 -7.56
N SER A 37 5.59 -2.57 -6.69
CA SER A 37 5.36 -1.78 -5.47
C SER A 37 6.47 -1.94 -4.44
N GLN A 38 7.02 -3.15 -4.29
CA GLN A 38 8.11 -3.39 -3.34
C GLN A 38 9.42 -2.75 -3.81
N GLN A 39 9.69 -2.81 -5.12
CA GLN A 39 10.86 -2.16 -5.71
C GLN A 39 10.77 -0.64 -5.55
N LEU A 40 9.61 -0.05 -5.88
CA LEU A 40 9.34 1.38 -5.73
C LEU A 40 9.44 1.84 -4.26
N GLN A 41 8.90 1.06 -3.32
CA GLN A 41 9.02 1.34 -1.88
C GLN A 41 10.47 1.32 -1.40
N ARG A 42 11.26 0.34 -1.86
CA ARG A 42 12.70 0.27 -1.55
C ARG A 42 13.46 1.48 -2.10
N ASP A 43 13.10 1.94 -3.29
CA ASP A 43 13.76 3.09 -3.92
C ASP A 43 13.40 4.41 -3.23
N ILE A 44 12.13 4.59 -2.84
CA ILE A 44 11.70 5.73 -2.01
C ILE A 44 12.39 5.72 -0.65
N TYR A 45 12.52 4.54 -0.03
CA TYR A 45 13.24 4.39 1.24
C TYR A 45 14.72 4.78 1.10
N LYS A 46 15.41 4.30 0.06
CA LYS A 46 16.81 4.68 -0.20
C LYS A 46 16.98 6.17 -0.43
N LEU A 47 16.08 6.79 -1.18
CA LEU A 47 16.13 8.23 -1.47
C LEU A 47 15.90 9.08 -0.22
N SER A 48 15.02 8.63 0.68
CA SER A 48 14.76 9.30 1.96
C SER A 48 15.88 9.10 2.98
N GLU A 49 16.54 7.92 2.99
CA GLU A 49 17.76 7.67 3.77
C GLU A 49 18.93 8.52 3.30
N GLN A 50 19.17 8.63 1.98
CA GLN A 50 20.24 9.46 1.41
C GLN A 50 20.04 10.97 1.63
N SER A 51 18.79 11.41 1.71
CA SER A 51 18.47 12.82 1.90
C SER A 51 18.40 13.24 3.37
N ASN A 52 18.72 12.33 4.31
CA ASN A 52 18.57 12.55 5.75
C ASN A 52 17.15 12.98 6.15
N SER A 53 16.14 12.65 5.34
CA SER A 53 14.76 13.07 5.55
C SER A 53 14.15 12.50 6.84
N PHE A 54 14.80 11.51 7.45
CA PHE A 54 14.38 10.88 8.71
C PHE A 54 15.27 11.22 9.91
N ASP A 55 16.22 12.15 9.78
CA ASP A 55 17.09 12.51 10.90
C ASP A 55 16.32 13.19 12.04
N PHE A 56 15.16 13.80 11.75
CA PHE A 56 14.21 14.29 12.77
C PHE A 56 13.79 13.20 13.77
N LEU A 57 13.74 11.92 13.37
CA LEU A 57 13.39 10.81 14.28
C LEU A 57 14.53 10.47 15.25
N LYS A 58 15.76 10.89 14.95
CA LYS A 58 16.96 10.63 15.76
C LYS A 58 17.28 11.81 16.66
N GLU A 59 16.75 12.99 16.38
CA GLU A 59 17.02 14.19 17.17
C GLU A 59 16.11 14.26 18.42
N PRO A 60 16.68 14.17 19.65
CA PRO A 60 15.89 14.17 20.88
C PRO A 60 15.21 15.52 21.18
N VAL A 61 15.57 16.59 20.46
CA VAL A 61 14.92 17.91 20.55
C VAL A 61 13.64 17.95 19.72
N GLU A 62 13.55 17.14 18.66
CA GLU A 62 12.38 17.05 17.77
C GLU A 62 11.40 15.94 18.19
N ASP A 63 11.73 15.18 19.24
CA ASP A 63 10.85 14.19 19.88
C ASP A 63 9.73 14.86 20.68
N ILE A 64 8.72 15.34 19.96
CA ILE A 64 7.48 15.91 20.52
C ILE A 64 6.61 14.88 21.26
N TYR A 65 6.93 13.59 21.16
CA TYR A 65 6.24 12.48 21.82
C TYR A 65 7.02 11.90 23.01
N SER A 66 8.01 12.64 23.52
CA SER A 66 8.62 12.35 24.82
C SER A 66 7.54 12.12 25.88
N ASP A 67 7.64 11.03 26.64
CA ASP A 67 6.74 10.65 27.74
C ASP A 67 6.46 11.79 28.75
N LYS A 68 7.30 12.83 28.75
CA LYS A 68 7.12 14.06 29.52
C LYS A 68 5.92 14.91 29.08
N HIS A 69 5.48 14.81 27.82
CA HIS A 69 4.36 15.59 27.25
C HIS A 69 3.05 14.81 27.16
N LEU A 70 3.10 13.48 27.28
CA LEU A 70 1.92 12.64 27.48
C LEU A 70 1.37 12.90 28.88
N LYS A 71 0.46 13.88 28.99
CA LYS A 71 -0.29 14.18 30.21
C LYS A 71 -0.95 12.89 30.73
N LYS A 72 -0.32 12.22 31.69
CA LYS A 72 -0.95 11.15 32.48
C LYS A 72 -2.20 11.72 33.14
N LYS A 73 -3.37 11.28 32.68
CA LYS A 73 -4.59 11.30 33.49
C LYS A 73 -4.73 9.90 34.09
N TYR A 74 -4.42 9.79 35.37
CA TYR A 74 -4.98 8.79 36.27
C TYR A 74 -5.80 9.53 37.32
#